data_AF-A0A847FQ73-F1
#
_entry.id   AF-A0A847FQ73-F1
#
_cell.length_a   1.000
_cell.length_b   1.000
_cell.length_c   1.000
_cell.angle_alpha   90.00
_cell.angle_beta   90.00
_cell.angle_gamma   90.00
#
_symmetry.space_group_name_H-M   'P 1'
#
loop_
_entity.id
_entity.type
_entity.pdbx_description
1 polymer ?
#
loop_
_entity_poly.entity_id
_entity_poly.type
_entity_poly.pdbx_seq_one_letter_code
_entity_poly.pdbx_strand_id
1 'polypeptide(L)'
;MSRTAKIAILVAVFAFGACSLACVLTAFAVYRYQPAVVAARGYDMAWPTRPGPAGSLVKSYQMFFEMRPCEYELLGWTEGGQLYYRESCRKRDSQVSQVWAYDPDRRGRPRPAGVPPNLSQQVVPRESLLEWVRSPRVWPADAELNVRRLEVRVDGLASPDGQWVAAVVRHIYGPEDVIVVGE
;
A
#
# COMPACT_ATOMS: atom_id res chain seq x y z
N MET A 1 -52.86 3.97 15.89
CA MET A 1 -52.08 3.66 14.68
C MET A 1 -52.40 2.24 14.23
N SER A 2 -52.85 2.05 12.98
CA SER A 2 -53.31 0.74 12.49
C SER A 2 -52.16 -0.26 12.35
N ARG A 3 -52.48 -1.55 12.38
CA ARG A 3 -51.52 -2.65 12.22
C ARG A 3 -50.79 -2.56 10.86
N THR A 4 -51.50 -2.14 9.81
CA THR A 4 -50.95 -1.87 8.48
C THR A 4 -49.95 -0.71 8.46
N ALA A 5 -50.22 0.39 9.16
CA ALA A 5 -49.28 1.52 9.26
C ALA A 5 -47.98 1.13 9.99
N LYS A 6 -48.07 0.30 11.04
CA LYS A 6 -46.89 -0.23 11.75
C LYS A 6 -46.01 -1.11 10.85
N ILE A 7 -46.64 -1.98 10.05
CA ILE A 7 -45.92 -2.87 9.12
C ILE A 7 -45.25 -2.06 8.01
N ALA A 8 -45.94 -1.07 7.44
CA ALA A 8 -45.38 -0.21 6.40
C ALA A 8 -44.14 0.57 6.88
N ILE A 9 -44.17 1.10 8.11
CA ILE A 9 -43.03 1.80 8.71
C ILE A 9 -41.85 0.84 8.91
N LEU A 10 -42.10 -0.36 9.45
CA LEU A 10 -41.04 -1.36 9.65
C LEU A 10 -40.38 -1.77 8.33
N VAL A 11 -41.17 -1.99 7.27
CA VAL A 11 -40.66 -2.32 5.94
C VAL A 11 -39.85 -1.16 5.34
N ALA A 12 -40.33 0.09 5.47
CA ALA A 12 -39.61 1.27 4.98
C ALA A 12 -38.26 1.46 5.70
N VAL A 13 -38.22 1.30 7.03
CA VAL A 13 -36.99 1.38 7.82
C VAL A 13 -36.02 0.27 7.44
N PHE A 14 -36.50 -0.97 7.26
CA PHE A 14 -35.65 -2.08 6.83
C PHE A 14 -35.08 -1.86 5.42
N ALA A 15 -35.91 -1.41 4.47
CA ALA A 15 -35.48 -1.15 3.10
C ALA A 15 -34.44 -0.01 3.04
N PHE A 16 -34.64 1.07 3.79
CA PHE A 16 -33.69 2.18 3.87
C PHE A 16 -32.37 1.77 4.54
N GLY A 17 -32.46 0.98 5.62
CA GLY A 17 -31.29 0.43 6.30
C GLY A 17 -30.48 -0.53 5.41
N ALA A 18 -31.16 -1.43 4.70
CA ALA A 18 -30.53 -2.35 3.76
C ALA A 18 -29.85 -1.62 2.58
N CYS A 19 -30.50 -0.59 2.02
CA CYS A 19 -29.94 0.23 0.95
C CYS A 19 -28.70 1.00 1.41
N SER A 20 -28.76 1.62 2.60
CA SER A 20 -27.63 2.33 3.18
C SER A 20 -26.44 1.41 3.46
N LEU A 21 -26.71 0.21 4.01
CA LEU A 21 -25.69 -0.81 4.22
C LEU A 21 -25.07 -1.28 2.89
N ALA A 22 -25.90 -1.51 1.86
CA ALA A 22 -25.42 -1.90 0.53
C ALA A 22 -24.53 -0.82 -0.11
N CYS A 23 -24.90 0.46 0.00
CA CYS A 23 -24.09 1.57 -0.47
C CYS A 23 -22.73 1.64 0.25
N VAL A 24 -22.73 1.48 1.57
CA VAL A 24 -21.50 1.45 2.37
C VAL A 24 -20.61 0.26 1.96
N LEU A 25 -21.17 -0.94 1.89
CA LEU A 25 -20.44 -2.14 1.48
C LEU A 25 -19.87 -2.02 0.05
N THR A 26 -20.63 -1.42 -0.86
CA THR A 26 -20.18 -1.15 -2.24
C THR A 26 -19.05 -0.13 -2.25
N ALA A 27 -19.14 0.94 -1.46
CA ALA A 27 -18.05 1.89 -1.31
C ALA A 27 -16.78 1.22 -0.75
N PHE A 28 -16.89 0.31 0.22
CA PHE A 28 -15.77 -0.50 0.71
C PHE A 28 -15.18 -1.45 -0.33
N ALA A 29 -16.01 -1.97 -1.24
CA ALA A 29 -15.56 -2.84 -2.32
C ALA A 29 -14.84 -2.07 -3.43
N VAL A 30 -15.33 -0.87 -3.77
CA VAL A 30 -14.85 -0.06 -4.90
C VAL A 30 -13.67 0.83 -4.51
N TYR A 31 -13.66 1.40 -3.29
CA TYR A 31 -12.61 2.28 -2.78
C TYR A 31 -11.57 1.53 -1.93
N ARG A 32 -11.14 0.36 -2.41
CA ARG A 32 -9.96 -0.29 -1.83
C ARG A 32 -8.72 0.50 -2.25
N TYR A 33 -7.97 0.96 -1.26
CA TYR A 33 -6.70 1.63 -1.47
C TYR A 33 -5.77 0.70 -2.24
N GLN A 34 -5.06 1.27 -3.21
CA GLN A 34 -4.00 0.61 -3.96
C GLN A 34 -2.70 1.41 -3.78
N PRO A 35 -1.54 0.75 -3.73
CA PRO A 35 -0.27 1.45 -3.83
C PRO A 35 -0.21 2.17 -5.17
N ALA A 36 0.64 3.19 -5.27
CA ALA A 36 0.72 4.03 -6.47
C ALA A 36 1.08 3.26 -7.74
N VAL A 37 1.87 2.19 -7.59
CA VAL A 37 2.17 1.26 -8.68
C VAL A 37 1.75 -0.15 -8.32
N VAL A 38 1.49 -0.96 -9.33
CA VAL A 38 1.22 -2.40 -9.22
C VAL A 38 2.25 -3.18 -10.04
N ALA A 39 2.41 -4.48 -9.80
CA ALA A 39 3.27 -5.32 -10.65
C ALA A 39 2.87 -5.23 -12.13
N ALA A 40 3.86 -5.17 -13.01
CA ALA A 40 3.70 -5.35 -14.43
C ALA A 40 3.36 -6.82 -14.76
N ARG A 41 2.90 -7.06 -15.99
CA ARG A 41 2.59 -8.43 -16.44
C ARG A 41 3.86 -9.28 -16.42
N GLY A 42 3.79 -10.45 -15.78
CA GLY A 42 4.94 -11.35 -15.65
C GLY A 42 5.76 -11.14 -14.38
N TYR A 43 5.35 -10.19 -13.52
CA TYR A 43 5.97 -9.95 -12.22
C TYR A 43 4.97 -10.21 -11.09
N ASP A 44 5.48 -10.70 -9.98
CA ASP A 44 4.75 -10.81 -8.72
C ASP A 44 5.01 -9.58 -7.84
N MET A 45 4.02 -9.21 -7.03
CA MET A 45 4.16 -8.12 -6.06
C MET A 45 3.64 -8.52 -4.68
N ALA A 46 4.54 -8.47 -3.71
CA ALA A 46 4.23 -8.41 -2.30
C ALA A 46 4.08 -6.95 -1.84
N TRP A 47 3.16 -6.72 -0.90
CA TRP A 47 2.85 -5.38 -0.40
C TRP A 47 2.90 -5.35 1.14
N PRO A 48 4.10 -5.23 1.73
CA PRO A 48 4.30 -5.18 3.18
C PRO A 48 3.40 -4.18 3.91
N THR A 49 3.24 -2.98 3.35
CA THR A 49 2.46 -1.89 3.95
C THR A 49 0.98 -1.91 3.57
N ARG A 50 0.46 -3.05 3.10
CA ARG A 50 -0.95 -3.22 2.75
C ARG A 50 -1.84 -2.93 3.96
N PRO A 51 -2.73 -1.93 3.89
CA PRO A 51 -3.62 -1.64 4.99
C PRO A 51 -4.67 -2.74 5.16
N GLY A 52 -5.09 -2.96 6.41
CA GLY A 52 -6.32 -3.71 6.69
C GLY A 52 -7.57 -2.98 6.20
N PRO A 53 -8.77 -3.57 6.28
CA PRO A 53 -10.00 -2.99 5.73
C PRO A 53 -10.30 -1.55 6.20
N ALA A 54 -10.22 -1.28 7.51
CA ALA A 54 -10.39 0.07 8.05
C ALA A 54 -9.24 1.00 7.65
N GLY A 55 -8.00 0.50 7.66
CA GLY A 55 -6.83 1.26 7.22
C GLY A 55 -6.90 1.65 5.74
N SER A 56 -7.57 0.85 4.90
CA SER A 56 -7.77 1.14 3.48
C SER A 56 -8.62 2.38 3.28
N LEU A 57 -9.66 2.59 4.10
CA LEU A 57 -10.44 3.83 4.05
C LEU A 57 -9.58 5.03 4.45
N VAL A 58 -8.82 4.89 5.54
CA VAL A 58 -7.93 5.95 6.03
C VAL A 58 -6.90 6.33 4.97
N LYS A 59 -6.21 5.35 4.38
CA LYS A 59 -5.23 5.58 3.30
C LYS A 59 -5.87 6.13 2.02
N SER A 60 -7.09 5.73 1.68
CA SER A 60 -7.83 6.31 0.54
C SER A 60 -8.15 7.80 0.77
N TYR A 61 -8.57 8.15 1.99
CA TYR A 61 -8.78 9.54 2.37
C TYR A 61 -7.47 10.34 2.36
N GLN A 62 -6.38 9.75 2.88
CA GLN A 62 -5.04 10.35 2.81
C GLN A 62 -4.59 10.59 1.36
N MET A 63 -4.82 9.64 0.46
CA MET A 63 -4.54 9.79 -0.97
C MET A 63 -5.36 10.92 -1.58
N PHE A 64 -6.68 10.96 -1.32
CA PHE A 64 -7.58 11.96 -1.88
C PHE A 64 -7.24 13.40 -1.42
N PHE A 65 -6.84 13.55 -0.15
CA PHE A 65 -6.43 14.84 0.41
C PHE A 65 -4.91 15.07 0.34
N GLU A 66 -4.17 14.26 -0.42
CA GLU A 66 -2.72 14.41 -0.62
C GLU A 66 -1.95 14.53 0.71
N MET A 67 -2.34 13.73 1.68
CA MET A 67 -1.70 13.66 2.99
C MET A 67 -0.59 12.61 2.98
N ARG A 68 0.59 13.00 3.47
CA ARG A 68 1.73 12.11 3.70
C ARG A 68 2.10 12.03 5.18
N PRO A 69 1.33 11.27 5.99
CA PRO A 69 1.59 11.18 7.42
C PRO A 69 2.75 10.26 7.75
N CYS A 70 3.06 9.28 6.91
CA CYS A 70 4.14 8.32 7.11
C CYS A 70 5.07 8.27 5.90
N GLU A 71 6.36 8.14 6.17
CA GLU A 71 7.43 7.95 5.19
C GLU A 71 8.17 6.65 5.50
N TYR A 72 8.68 5.99 4.45
CA TYR A 72 9.36 4.70 4.57
C TYR A 72 10.81 4.77 4.08
N GLU A 73 11.69 4.08 4.79
CA GLU A 73 13.11 3.93 4.46
C GLU A 73 13.46 2.45 4.42
N LEU A 74 14.04 1.98 3.31
CA LEU A 74 14.54 0.60 3.22
C LEU A 74 15.88 0.52 3.96
N LEU A 75 15.98 -0.41 4.92
CA LEU A 75 17.20 -0.62 5.68
C LEU A 75 18.09 -1.70 5.06
N GLY A 76 17.49 -2.64 4.33
CA GLY A 76 18.17 -3.70 3.60
C GLY A 76 17.60 -5.08 3.90
N TRP A 77 18.33 -6.10 3.47
CA TRP A 77 17.92 -7.50 3.56
C TRP A 77 18.89 -8.30 4.43
N THR A 78 18.37 -9.28 5.16
CA THR A 78 19.21 -10.32 5.76
C THR A 78 19.62 -11.36 4.72
N GLU A 79 20.68 -12.12 4.98
CA GLU A 79 21.08 -13.27 4.14
C GLU A 79 19.95 -14.28 3.93
N GLY A 80 19.05 -14.42 4.90
CA GLY A 80 17.88 -15.29 4.83
C GLY A 80 16.68 -14.72 4.08
N GLY A 81 16.84 -13.63 3.30
CA GLY A 81 15.78 -13.07 2.46
C GLY A 81 14.73 -12.25 3.22
N GLN A 82 15.01 -11.78 4.44
CA GLN A 82 14.08 -10.94 5.19
C GLN A 82 14.38 -9.45 4.97
N LEU A 83 13.39 -8.71 4.47
CA LEU A 83 13.44 -7.27 4.28
C LEU A 83 13.24 -6.54 5.61
N TYR A 84 14.07 -5.53 5.87
CA TYR A 84 13.89 -4.57 6.94
C TYR A 84 13.64 -3.17 6.40
N TYR A 85 12.64 -2.49 6.95
CA TYR A 85 12.34 -1.10 6.62
C TYR A 85 11.91 -0.33 7.86
N ARG A 86 12.12 0.99 7.84
CA ARG A 86 11.68 1.92 8.89
C ARG A 86 10.47 2.69 8.42
N GLU A 87 9.45 2.73 9.25
CA GLU A 87 8.28 3.58 9.09
C GLU A 87 8.41 4.77 10.05
N SER A 88 8.35 5.99 9.51
CA SER A 88 8.35 7.22 10.30
C SER A 88 7.06 7.98 10.07
N CYS A 89 6.19 8.03 11.08
CA CYS A 89 4.92 8.73 11.02
C CYS A 89 4.92 10.01 11.86
N ARG A 90 4.51 11.12 11.24
CA ARG A 90 4.28 12.40 11.93
C ARG A 90 2.93 12.38 12.65
N LYS A 91 2.95 12.61 13.96
CA LYS A 91 1.79 12.95 14.79
C LYS A 91 1.86 14.45 15.14
N ARG A 92 0.74 15.01 15.61
CA ARG A 92 0.55 16.45 15.85
C ARG A 92 1.76 17.11 16.55
N ASP A 93 2.31 16.44 17.58
CA ASP A 93 3.40 16.97 18.40
C ASP A 93 4.59 16.00 18.55
N SER A 94 4.66 14.94 17.74
CA SER A 94 5.72 13.94 17.84
C SER A 94 5.95 13.17 16.54
N GLN A 95 7.11 12.55 16.39
CA GLN A 95 7.40 11.59 15.34
C GLN A 95 7.52 10.20 15.96
N VAL A 96 6.78 9.24 15.43
CA VAL A 96 6.86 7.84 15.84
C VAL A 96 7.60 7.08 14.75
N SER A 97 8.69 6.40 15.12
CA SER A 97 9.48 5.58 14.22
C SER A 97 9.42 4.11 14.66
N GLN A 98 9.12 3.21 13.73
CA GLN A 98 9.07 1.77 13.97
C GLN A 98 9.84 1.03 12.86
N VAL A 99 10.66 0.06 13.24
CA VAL A 99 11.32 -0.84 12.29
C VAL A 99 10.49 -2.11 12.14
N TRP A 100 10.34 -2.55 10.90
CA TRP A 100 9.53 -3.69 10.50
C TRP A 100 10.39 -4.71 9.75
N ALA A 101 10.16 -5.99 10.01
CA ALA A 101 10.73 -7.11 9.29
C ALA A 101 9.65 -7.81 8.45
N TYR A 102 9.96 -8.11 7.19
CA TYR A 102 9.04 -8.72 6.23
C TYR A 102 9.72 -9.83 5.44
N ASP A 103 9.03 -10.95 5.27
CA ASP A 103 9.49 -12.11 4.52
C ASP A 103 8.49 -12.32 3.35
N PRO A 104 8.92 -12.10 2.10
CA PRO A 104 8.04 -12.20 0.93
C PRO A 104 7.54 -13.62 0.68
N ASP A 105 8.34 -14.64 0.98
CA ASP A 105 8.01 -16.05 0.70
C ASP A 105 6.98 -16.60 1.68
N ARG A 106 7.01 -16.13 2.93
CA ARG A 106 5.99 -16.51 3.94
C ARG A 106 4.65 -15.80 3.74
N ARG A 107 4.58 -14.78 2.88
CA ARG A 107 3.38 -13.96 2.56
C ARG A 107 2.61 -13.47 3.80
N GLY A 108 3.32 -13.31 4.92
CA GLY A 108 2.74 -12.88 6.20
C GLY A 108 2.61 -11.36 6.31
N ARG A 109 2.15 -10.89 7.47
CA ARG A 109 2.25 -9.45 7.80
C ARG A 109 3.67 -9.12 8.29
N PRO A 110 4.16 -7.90 8.03
CA PRO A 110 5.38 -7.41 8.67
C PRO A 110 5.26 -7.46 10.19
N ARG A 111 6.39 -7.67 10.87
CA ARG A 111 6.47 -7.72 12.33
C ARG A 111 7.36 -6.61 12.86
N PRO A 112 7.02 -5.98 14.01
CA PRO A 112 7.92 -5.06 14.66
C PRO A 112 9.23 -5.77 15.00
N ALA A 113 10.36 -5.12 14.73
CA ALA A 113 11.69 -5.67 14.99
C ALA A 113 12.68 -4.56 15.33
N GLY A 114 13.84 -4.93 15.90
CA GLY A 114 15.02 -4.07 15.94
C GLY A 114 15.76 -4.09 14.59
N VAL A 115 16.74 -3.21 14.42
CA VAL A 115 17.63 -3.25 13.24
C VAL A 115 18.70 -4.33 13.47
N PRO A 116 18.75 -5.40 12.67
CA PRO A 116 19.79 -6.40 12.78
C PRO A 116 21.13 -5.83 12.28
N PRO A 117 22.27 -6.35 12.78
CA PRO A 117 23.56 -6.06 12.17
C PRO A 117 23.62 -6.65 10.76
N ASN A 118 24.43 -6.04 9.89
CA ASN A 118 24.78 -6.57 8.55
C ASN A 118 23.60 -6.78 7.60
N LEU A 119 22.84 -5.72 7.32
CA LEU A 119 21.86 -5.73 6.24
C LEU A 119 22.56 -5.50 4.89
N SER A 120 22.24 -6.36 3.91
CA SER A 120 22.63 -6.16 2.51
C SER A 120 21.83 -5.01 1.90
N GLN A 121 22.52 -4.10 1.22
CA GLN A 121 21.96 -2.95 0.51
C GLN A 121 22.38 -2.97 -0.96
N GLN A 122 22.16 -4.11 -1.63
CA GLN A 122 22.42 -4.21 -3.07
C GLN A 122 21.42 -3.32 -3.83
N VAL A 123 21.90 -2.19 -4.32
CA VAL A 123 21.08 -1.17 -4.97
C VAL A 123 20.65 -1.64 -6.37
N VAL A 124 19.35 -1.51 -6.65
CA VAL A 124 18.77 -1.66 -7.98
C VAL A 124 18.32 -0.28 -8.47
N PRO A 125 18.89 0.25 -9.57
CA PRO A 125 18.52 1.56 -10.08
C PRO A 125 17.02 1.67 -10.31
N ARG A 126 16.46 2.82 -9.91
CA ARG A 126 15.03 3.09 -10.07
C ARG A 126 14.54 2.86 -11.49
N GLU A 127 15.32 3.24 -12.50
CA GLU A 127 14.91 3.09 -13.90
C GLU A 127 14.71 1.61 -14.31
N SER A 128 15.48 0.67 -13.73
CA SER A 128 15.28 -0.76 -13.95
C SER A 128 13.95 -1.25 -13.37
N LEU A 129 13.56 -0.73 -12.19
CA LEU A 129 12.29 -1.10 -11.54
C LEU A 129 11.06 -0.62 -12.29
N LEU A 130 11.19 0.41 -13.13
CA LEU A 130 10.06 0.91 -13.91
C LEU A 130 9.51 -0.18 -14.82
N GLU A 131 10.32 -1.11 -15.31
CA GLU A 131 9.83 -2.20 -16.19
C GLU A 131 8.96 -3.22 -15.44
N TRP A 132 9.18 -3.35 -14.13
CA TRP A 132 8.55 -4.38 -13.29
C TRP A 132 7.23 -3.92 -12.66
N VAL A 133 6.92 -2.63 -12.75
CA VAL A 133 5.71 -2.03 -12.18
C VAL A 133 4.94 -1.20 -13.21
N ARG A 134 3.67 -0.93 -12.95
CA ARG A 134 2.77 -0.11 -13.79
C ARG A 134 2.02 0.87 -12.90
N SER A 135 1.71 2.04 -13.46
CA SER A 135 0.80 3.00 -12.82
C SER A 135 -0.61 2.80 -13.40
N PRO A 136 -1.54 2.18 -12.65
CA PRO A 136 -2.85 1.88 -13.20
C PRO A 136 -3.67 3.16 -13.37
N ARG A 137 -4.52 3.20 -14.40
CA ARG A 137 -5.52 4.27 -14.63
C ARG A 137 -4.92 5.64 -15.01
N VAL A 138 -3.70 5.68 -15.51
CA VAL A 138 -3.14 6.89 -16.14
C VAL A 138 -3.73 7.07 -17.54
N TRP A 139 -4.24 8.27 -17.81
CA TRP A 139 -4.72 8.68 -19.13
C TRP A 139 -4.15 10.06 -19.49
N PRO A 140 -3.59 10.25 -20.70
CA PRO A 140 -3.39 9.26 -21.76
C PRO A 140 -2.29 8.22 -21.44
N ALA A 141 -2.29 7.08 -22.13
CA ALA A 141 -1.44 5.93 -21.79
C ALA A 141 0.06 6.20 -21.97
N ASP A 142 0.44 7.08 -22.89
CA ASP A 142 1.81 7.53 -23.11
C ASP A 142 2.38 8.37 -21.95
N ALA A 143 1.52 8.95 -21.11
CA ALA A 143 1.93 9.65 -19.90
C ALA A 143 2.33 8.71 -18.75
N GLU A 144 1.99 7.41 -18.82
CA GLU A 144 2.19 6.46 -17.72
C GLU A 144 3.65 6.37 -17.28
N LEU A 145 4.60 6.33 -18.22
CA LEU A 145 6.02 6.24 -17.90
C LEU A 145 6.48 7.44 -17.03
N ASN A 146 6.00 8.64 -17.35
CA ASN A 146 6.35 9.85 -16.61
C ASN A 146 5.71 9.85 -15.22
N VAL A 147 4.47 9.38 -15.10
CA VAL A 147 3.80 9.23 -13.80
C VAL A 147 4.53 8.20 -12.94
N ARG A 148 4.82 7.02 -13.49
CA ARG A 148 5.53 5.93 -12.81
C ARG A 148 6.91 6.36 -12.29
N ARG A 149 7.63 7.23 -13.02
CA ARG A 149 8.91 7.84 -12.58
C ARG A 149 8.79 8.73 -11.34
N LEU A 150 7.62 9.33 -11.13
CA LEU A 150 7.33 10.16 -9.95
C LEU A 150 6.84 9.33 -8.75
N GLU A 151 6.17 8.21 -9.05
CA GLU A 151 5.61 7.30 -8.07
C GLU A 151 6.66 6.36 -7.47
N VAL A 152 7.63 5.86 -8.25
CA VAL A 152 8.78 5.14 -7.69
C VAL A 152 9.78 6.17 -7.12
N ARG A 153 9.93 6.19 -5.80
CA ARG A 153 10.61 7.27 -5.06
C ARG A 153 12.12 7.29 -5.25
N VAL A 154 12.72 6.11 -5.11
CA VAL A 154 14.15 5.90 -4.90
C VAL A 154 14.57 4.60 -5.58
N ASP A 155 15.88 4.37 -5.66
CA ASP A 155 16.43 3.07 -6.00
C ASP A 155 15.90 1.99 -5.05
N GLY A 156 15.72 0.78 -5.57
CA GLY A 156 15.32 -0.36 -4.77
C GLY A 156 16.51 -1.09 -4.16
N LEU A 157 16.21 -2.06 -3.31
CA LEU A 157 17.20 -2.97 -2.73
C LEU A 157 16.85 -4.41 -3.11
N ALA A 158 17.79 -5.10 -3.76
CA ALA A 158 17.67 -6.52 -4.08
C ALA A 158 17.89 -7.40 -2.84
N SER A 159 17.11 -8.47 -2.75
CA SER A 159 17.38 -9.57 -1.84
C SER A 159 18.69 -10.27 -2.23
N PRO A 160 19.39 -10.93 -1.28
CA PRO A 160 20.69 -11.56 -1.57
C PRO A 160 20.65 -12.68 -2.62
N ASP A 161 19.49 -13.33 -2.78
CA ASP A 161 19.24 -14.35 -3.81
C ASP A 161 18.83 -13.75 -5.16
N GLY A 162 18.64 -12.43 -5.25
CA GLY A 162 18.23 -11.71 -6.44
C GLY A 162 16.77 -11.95 -6.86
N GLN A 163 15.97 -12.70 -6.10
CA GLN A 163 14.59 -13.03 -6.46
C GLN A 163 13.62 -11.86 -6.24
N TRP A 164 13.93 -10.98 -5.28
CA TRP A 164 13.04 -9.92 -4.86
C TRP A 164 13.77 -8.57 -4.86
N VAL A 165 13.06 -7.51 -5.22
CA VAL A 165 13.53 -6.13 -5.05
C VAL A 165 12.49 -5.34 -4.29
N ALA A 166 12.90 -4.76 -3.16
CA ALA A 166 12.08 -3.86 -2.37
C ALA A 166 12.19 -2.44 -2.93
N ALA A 167 11.08 -1.73 -2.98
CA ALA A 167 11.03 -0.33 -3.39
C ALA A 167 10.04 0.45 -2.52
N VAL A 168 10.32 1.74 -2.34
CA VAL A 168 9.34 2.69 -1.79
C VAL A 168 8.64 3.35 -2.97
N VAL A 169 7.31 3.33 -2.92
CA VAL A 169 6.45 3.95 -3.92
C VAL A 169 5.52 4.93 -3.24
N ARG A 170 5.07 5.95 -3.98
CA ARG A 170 4.20 7.00 -3.45
C ARG A 170 3.16 7.40 -4.46
N HIS A 171 1.99 7.78 -3.97
CA HIS A 171 1.15 8.70 -4.75
C HIS A 171 1.87 10.05 -4.77
N ILE A 172 1.91 10.76 -5.91
CA ILE A 172 2.81 11.92 -6.14
C ILE A 172 2.84 12.91 -4.96
N TYR A 173 1.66 13.24 -4.41
CA TYR A 173 1.51 14.09 -3.22
C TYR A 173 0.94 13.34 -2.00
N GLY A 174 0.68 12.05 -2.13
CA GLY A 174 -0.07 11.28 -1.14
C GLY A 174 0.78 10.31 -0.30
N PRO A 175 0.15 9.24 0.21
CA PRO A 175 0.82 8.27 1.07
C PRO A 175 1.88 7.45 0.33
N GLU A 176 2.85 6.97 1.10
CA GLU A 176 3.88 6.03 0.65
C GLU A 176 3.52 4.58 1.00
N ASP A 177 4.15 3.66 0.28
CA ASP A 177 4.08 2.23 0.47
C ASP A 177 5.44 1.58 0.21
N VAL A 178 5.73 0.51 0.94
CA VAL A 178 6.79 -0.42 0.57
C VAL A 178 6.17 -1.52 -0.26
N ILE A 179 6.73 -1.79 -1.42
CA ILE A 179 6.42 -2.94 -2.27
C ILE A 179 7.66 -3.83 -2.41
N VAL A 180 7.43 -5.10 -2.70
CA VAL A 180 8.47 -6.07 -3.04
C VAL A 180 8.05 -6.72 -4.34
N VAL A 181 8.90 -6.63 -5.36
CA VAL A 181 8.61 -7.12 -6.72
C VAL A 181 9.65 -8.14 -7.15
N GLY A 182 9.22 -9.17 -7.87
CA GLY A 182 10.06 -10.27 -8.34
C GLY A 182 9.45 -10.92 -9.59
N GLU A 183 10.23 -11.74 -10.28
CA GLU A 183 9.80 -12.53 -11.44
C GLU A 183 9.18 -13.87 -11.05
#